data_AF-A0A962MXG3-F1
#
_entry.id   AF-A0A962MXG3-F1
#
_cell.length_a   1.000
_cell.length_b   1.000
_cell.length_c   1.000
_cell.angle_alpha   90.00
_cell.angle_beta   90.00
_cell.angle_gamma   90.00
#
_symmetry.space_group_name_H-M   'P 1'
#
loop_
_entity.id
_entity.type
_entity.pdbx_description
1 polymer ?
#
loop_
_entity_poly.entity_id
_entity_poly.type
_entity_poly.pdbx_seq_one_letter_code
_entity_poly.pdbx_strand_id
1 'polypeptide(L)'
;METTKRLMATLLALSLSASATASTYYLDRFKIDKNGTDNWFNDPFSDGNPPPSSEGVFPNQSQGSYSTLPDSLPGPEQNGKLALDPSQGQSTTSSVSGNPILIQRARLQTSTDSSDLTTGLKSDDTFSVGGLFDLTPPEMSEVYGIRLTDFSSTSTANDVVQLTVGWNGSGEWGVRFREADFGAGIFDLLDFGNLSQRADLGDFEQIALFLDKADAGSSTITASYALIDLDDSGNNQFLDLAGSGTIFDGEEWTRAEFFTVRAVPVPAALPLFASALGLLAVFGRSRRTT
;
A
#
# COMPACT_ATOMS: atom_id res chain seq x y z
N MET A 1 46.91 12.29 -53.58
CA MET A 1 46.31 13.53 -53.04
C MET A 1 45.04 13.11 -52.32
N GLU A 2 45.18 12.72 -51.06
CA GLU A 2 44.20 11.90 -50.34
C GLU A 2 43.76 12.70 -49.10
N THR A 3 42.51 13.16 -49.09
CA THR A 3 41.95 13.96 -47.99
C THR A 3 40.96 13.10 -47.19
N THR A 4 41.47 12.47 -46.14
CA THR A 4 40.69 11.72 -45.15
C THR A 4 39.99 12.71 -44.20
N LYS A 5 38.69 12.95 -44.42
CA LYS A 5 37.84 13.70 -43.48
C LYS A 5 37.47 12.79 -42.30
N ARG A 6 38.01 13.07 -41.11
CA ARG A 6 37.58 12.43 -39.85
C ARG A 6 36.32 13.14 -39.35
N LEU A 7 35.17 12.45 -39.39
CA LEU A 7 33.97 12.87 -38.67
C LEU A 7 34.19 12.55 -37.18
N MET A 8 34.23 13.59 -36.35
CA MET A 8 34.24 13.48 -34.90
C MET A 8 32.80 13.71 -34.42
N ALA A 9 32.06 12.64 -34.16
CA ALA A 9 30.72 12.71 -33.60
C ALA A 9 30.83 12.74 -32.08
N THR A 10 30.65 13.93 -31.49
CA THR A 10 30.56 14.09 -30.04
C THR A 10 29.14 13.71 -29.59
N LEU A 11 29.00 12.58 -28.92
CA LEU A 11 27.73 12.14 -28.34
C LEU A 11 27.57 12.80 -26.97
N LEU A 12 26.74 13.84 -26.87
CA LEU A 12 26.39 14.49 -25.61
C LEU A 12 25.24 13.71 -24.98
N ALA A 13 25.54 12.82 -24.03
CA ALA A 13 24.51 12.11 -23.27
C ALA A 13 24.01 13.02 -22.14
N LEU A 14 22.85 13.66 -22.32
CA LEU A 14 22.12 14.29 -21.21
C LEU A 14 21.45 13.18 -20.40
N SER A 15 21.99 12.85 -19.23
CA SER A 15 21.28 12.05 -18.23
C SER A 15 20.34 12.97 -17.43
N LEU A 16 19.09 13.09 -17.86
CA LEU A 16 18.02 13.65 -17.04
C LEU A 16 17.63 12.60 -16.00
N SER A 17 18.22 12.70 -14.81
CA SER A 17 17.72 11.97 -13.64
C SER A 17 16.55 12.76 -13.07
N ALA A 18 15.32 12.36 -13.41
CA ALA A 18 14.15 12.87 -12.71
C ALA A 18 14.20 12.32 -11.26
N SER A 19 14.51 13.18 -10.29
CA SER A 19 14.32 12.84 -8.88
C SER A 19 12.84 13.06 -8.56
N ALA A 20 12.04 12.00 -8.58
CA ALA A 20 10.69 12.06 -8.04
C ALA A 20 10.77 12.12 -6.51
N THR A 21 10.32 13.22 -5.92
CA THR A 21 10.10 13.31 -4.47
C THR A 21 8.95 12.36 -4.11
N ALA A 22 9.07 11.60 -3.02
CA ALA A 22 7.94 10.77 -2.57
C ALA A 22 6.88 11.64 -1.91
N SER A 23 5.61 11.24 -2.04
CA SER A 23 4.52 11.85 -1.28
C SER A 23 4.51 11.33 0.15
N THR A 24 4.17 12.19 1.11
CA THR A 24 3.84 11.78 2.48
C THR A 24 2.33 11.67 2.61
N TYR A 25 1.86 10.55 3.15
CA TYR A 25 0.44 10.30 3.41
C TYR A 25 0.18 10.42 4.91
N TYR A 26 -1.00 10.89 5.31
CA TYR A 26 -1.34 11.04 6.73
C TYR A 26 -2.53 10.14 7.06
N LEU A 27 -2.38 9.39 8.15
CA LEU A 27 -3.41 8.53 8.72
C LEU A 27 -3.89 9.15 10.03
N ASP A 28 -5.14 9.61 10.04
CA ASP A 28 -5.78 10.23 11.19
C ASP A 28 -6.28 9.18 12.19
N ARG A 29 -6.72 8.02 11.70
CA ARG A 29 -7.29 6.99 12.57
C ARG A 29 -7.21 5.60 11.97
N PHE A 30 -6.82 4.63 12.79
CA PHE A 30 -6.94 3.20 12.51
C PHE A 30 -7.91 2.56 13.49
N LYS A 31 -9.00 1.99 12.99
CA LYS A 31 -10.11 1.52 13.80
C LYS A 31 -10.55 0.13 13.39
N ILE A 32 -11.01 -0.65 14.36
CA ILE A 32 -11.64 -1.95 14.15
C ILE A 32 -12.92 -2.02 14.97
N ASP A 33 -14.00 -2.43 14.32
CA ASP A 33 -15.25 -2.84 14.94
C ASP A 33 -15.37 -4.35 14.87
N LYS A 34 -15.85 -5.00 15.94
CA LYS A 34 -15.85 -6.47 16.04
C LYS A 34 -17.11 -6.97 16.73
N ASN A 35 -17.83 -7.91 16.14
CA ASN A 35 -19.03 -8.56 16.72
C ASN A 35 -20.06 -7.55 17.25
N GLY A 36 -20.27 -6.45 16.51
CA GLY A 36 -21.16 -5.35 16.90
C GLY A 36 -20.64 -4.44 18.02
N THR A 37 -19.42 -4.67 18.51
CA THR A 37 -18.72 -3.76 19.44
C THR A 37 -18.03 -2.67 18.62
N ASP A 38 -18.56 -1.45 18.76
CA ASP A 38 -17.97 -0.23 18.20
C ASP A 38 -16.68 0.12 18.94
N ASN A 39 -15.64 0.49 18.19
CA ASN A 39 -14.30 0.79 18.69
C ASN A 39 -13.70 -0.38 19.50
N TRP A 40 -13.83 -1.61 18.99
CA TRP A 40 -13.12 -2.75 19.56
C TRP A 40 -11.60 -2.49 19.63
N PHE A 41 -11.08 -1.78 18.63
CA PHE A 41 -9.78 -1.14 18.68
C PHE A 41 -9.85 0.21 17.98
N ASN A 42 -9.22 1.25 18.53
CA ASN A 42 -9.20 2.58 17.94
C ASN A 42 -7.92 3.32 18.31
N ASP A 43 -7.12 3.65 17.30
CA ASP A 43 -5.90 4.45 17.43
C ASP A 43 -6.05 5.75 16.61
N PRO A 44 -6.29 6.90 17.27
CA PRO A 44 -6.29 8.22 16.64
C PRO A 44 -4.92 8.89 16.48
N PHE A 45 -3.79 8.23 16.80
CA PHE A 45 -2.44 8.75 16.60
C PHE A 45 -2.20 10.16 17.19
N SER A 46 -2.73 10.38 18.39
CA SER A 46 -2.79 11.68 19.06
C SER A 46 -1.89 11.82 20.29
N ASP A 47 -1.19 10.75 20.69
CA ASP A 47 -0.36 10.72 21.88
C ASP A 47 1.11 11.11 21.62
N GLY A 48 1.50 11.23 20.35
CA GLY A 48 2.85 11.61 19.93
C GLY A 48 3.85 10.46 19.96
N ASN A 49 3.38 9.22 20.16
CA ASN A 49 4.20 8.01 20.22
C ASN A 49 3.87 7.09 19.02
N PRO A 50 4.49 7.33 17.85
CA PRO A 50 4.23 6.53 16.65
C PRO A 50 4.48 5.03 16.87
N PRO A 51 3.88 4.15 16.03
CA PRO A 51 4.10 2.71 16.08
C PRO A 51 5.59 2.34 16.22
N PRO A 52 5.98 1.43 17.13
CA PRO A 52 5.21 0.26 17.55
C PRO A 52 4.24 0.49 18.72
N SER A 53 4.26 1.65 19.37
CA SER A 53 3.23 2.01 20.35
C SER A 53 1.88 2.28 19.67
N SER A 54 0.85 2.23 20.48
CA SER A 54 -0.51 2.57 20.10
C SER A 54 -1.16 3.21 21.32
N GLU A 55 -2.03 4.19 21.14
CA GLU A 55 -2.92 4.63 22.21
C GLU A 55 -4.21 3.79 22.29
N GLY A 56 -4.45 2.92 21.29
CA GLY A 56 -5.59 2.03 21.23
C GLY A 56 -5.56 0.93 22.29
N VAL A 57 -6.72 0.70 22.91
CA VAL A 57 -6.92 -0.28 23.99
C VAL A 57 -8.00 -1.27 23.56
N PHE A 58 -7.73 -2.56 23.74
CA PHE A 58 -8.72 -3.62 23.49
C PHE A 58 -9.79 -3.66 24.62
N PRO A 59 -10.96 -4.30 24.43
CA PRO A 59 -12.02 -4.30 25.44
C PRO A 59 -11.62 -4.96 26.78
N ASN A 60 -10.58 -5.79 26.77
CA ASN A 60 -9.99 -6.40 27.97
C ASN A 60 -9.02 -5.46 28.72
N GLN A 61 -8.92 -4.19 28.32
CA GLN A 61 -8.02 -3.17 28.85
C GLN A 61 -6.52 -3.41 28.59
N SER A 62 -6.18 -4.37 27.73
CA SER A 62 -4.79 -4.52 27.27
C SER A 62 -4.46 -3.47 26.21
N GLN A 63 -3.24 -2.90 26.32
CA GLN A 63 -2.74 -1.94 25.35
C GLN A 63 -2.46 -2.64 24.02
N GLY A 64 -2.91 -2.03 22.92
CA GLY A 64 -2.51 -2.45 21.58
C GLY A 64 -1.03 -2.16 21.31
N SER A 65 -0.50 -2.84 20.31
CA SER A 65 0.84 -2.56 19.79
C SER A 65 0.93 -2.98 18.34
N TYR A 66 1.91 -2.44 17.62
CA TYR A 66 2.15 -2.78 16.23
C TYR A 66 3.50 -3.48 16.06
N SER A 67 3.55 -4.42 15.11
CA SER A 67 4.82 -4.81 14.48
C SER A 67 5.02 -3.93 13.26
N THR A 68 6.18 -3.28 13.15
CA THR A 68 6.48 -2.32 12.10
C THR A 68 7.46 -2.89 11.10
N LEU A 69 7.46 -2.33 9.88
CA LEU A 69 8.51 -2.52 8.90
C LEU A 69 8.71 -1.16 8.19
N PRO A 70 9.90 -0.55 8.20
CA PRO A 70 11.09 -0.96 8.96
C PRO A 70 10.83 -1.08 10.48
N ASP A 71 11.71 -1.80 11.18
CA ASP A 71 11.62 -1.95 12.65
C ASP A 71 11.67 -0.60 13.38
N SER A 72 12.21 0.44 12.73
CA SER A 72 12.13 1.83 13.19
C SER A 72 10.89 2.53 12.63
N LEU A 73 10.10 3.11 13.53
CA LEU A 73 8.94 4.01 13.37
C LEU A 73 8.44 4.24 11.92
N PRO A 74 7.17 3.93 11.60
CA PRO A 74 6.55 4.34 10.36
C PRO A 74 6.22 5.85 10.39
N GLY A 75 7.21 6.70 10.60
CA GLY A 75 7.13 8.15 10.62
C GLY A 75 6.60 8.74 11.95
N PRO A 76 6.70 10.06 12.13
CA PRO A 76 6.25 10.73 13.35
C PRO A 76 4.73 10.84 13.42
N GLU A 77 4.20 10.95 14.63
CA GLU A 77 2.86 11.48 14.87
C GLU A 77 2.93 13.00 15.02
N GLN A 78 2.13 13.71 14.22
CA GLN A 78 2.05 15.16 14.27
C GLN A 78 0.63 15.62 14.03
N ASN A 79 0.13 16.49 14.92
CA ASN A 79 -1.22 17.07 14.84
C ASN A 79 -2.36 16.02 14.84
N GLY A 80 -2.20 14.91 15.58
CA GLY A 80 -3.22 13.85 15.65
C GLY A 80 -3.27 12.97 14.40
N LYS A 81 -2.12 12.80 13.73
CA LYS A 81 -1.99 12.00 12.51
C LYS A 81 -0.64 11.30 12.49
N LEU A 82 -0.61 10.07 11.99
CA LEU A 82 0.61 9.35 11.68
C LEU A 82 1.06 9.68 10.24
N ALA A 83 2.31 10.11 10.08
CA ALA A 83 2.90 10.39 8.77
C ALA A 83 3.53 9.14 8.15
N LEU A 84 3.06 8.72 6.98
CA LEU A 84 3.57 7.61 6.19
C LEU A 84 4.38 8.13 5.00
N ASP A 85 5.70 7.91 4.99
CA ASP A 85 6.60 8.37 3.92
C ASP A 85 7.29 7.16 3.28
N PRO A 86 6.81 6.69 2.10
CA PRO A 86 7.38 5.52 1.48
C PRO A 86 8.84 5.70 1.04
N SER A 87 9.40 6.93 1.01
CA SER A 87 10.85 7.11 0.80
C SER A 87 11.69 6.64 1.98
N GLN A 88 11.12 6.60 3.18
CA GLN A 88 11.74 6.06 4.40
C GLN A 88 11.43 4.57 4.59
N GLY A 89 10.67 3.98 3.67
CA GLY A 89 10.32 2.56 3.70
C GLY A 89 11.54 1.65 3.61
N GLN A 90 11.41 0.45 4.16
CA GLN A 90 12.42 -0.58 4.02
C GLN A 90 12.48 -1.09 2.58
N SER A 91 13.68 -1.13 2.01
CA SER A 91 13.89 -1.76 0.72
C SER A 91 13.70 -3.27 0.83
N THR A 92 12.80 -3.82 0.02
CA THR A 92 12.59 -5.26 -0.16
C THR A 92 12.31 -5.57 -1.63
N THR A 93 12.17 -6.84 -1.97
CA THR A 93 11.81 -7.28 -3.31
C THR A 93 10.31 -7.52 -3.38
N SER A 94 9.63 -6.94 -4.36
CA SER A 94 8.22 -7.24 -4.62
C SER A 94 8.07 -8.70 -5.07
N SER A 95 7.26 -9.49 -4.37
CA SER A 95 6.91 -10.85 -4.81
C SER A 95 6.21 -10.91 -6.17
N VAL A 96 5.56 -9.81 -6.60
CA VAL A 96 4.86 -9.73 -7.90
C VAL A 96 5.83 -9.54 -9.06
N SER A 97 6.56 -8.43 -9.04
CA SER A 97 7.38 -7.96 -10.15
C SER A 97 8.84 -8.43 -10.10
N GLY A 98 9.30 -8.92 -8.95
CA GLY A 98 10.72 -9.14 -8.67
C GLY A 98 11.56 -7.86 -8.56
N ASN A 99 10.95 -6.68 -8.73
CA ASN A 99 11.64 -5.40 -8.63
C ASN A 99 11.76 -4.93 -7.16
N PRO A 100 12.76 -4.11 -6.84
CA PRO A 100 12.84 -3.49 -5.52
C PRO A 100 11.65 -2.56 -5.27
N ILE A 101 11.15 -2.59 -4.04
CA ILE A 101 10.12 -1.69 -3.50
C ILE A 101 10.59 -1.15 -2.16
N LEU A 102 10.10 0.02 -1.79
CA LEU A 102 10.19 0.55 -0.43
C LEU A 102 8.82 0.34 0.23
N ILE A 103 8.80 -0.30 1.40
CA ILE A 103 7.57 -0.54 2.15
C ILE A 103 7.68 0.03 3.55
N GLN A 104 6.62 0.70 3.96
CA GLN A 104 6.41 1.11 5.34
C GLN A 104 5.06 0.58 5.80
N ARG A 105 5.03 -0.13 6.93
CA ARG A 105 3.80 -0.72 7.47
C ARG A 105 3.79 -0.78 8.98
N ALA A 106 2.60 -0.80 9.57
CA ALA A 106 2.38 -1.20 10.94
C ALA A 106 1.20 -2.16 11.03
N ARG A 107 1.43 -3.31 11.66
CA ARG A 107 0.45 -4.38 11.83
C ARG A 107 0.06 -4.54 13.27
N LEU A 108 -1.23 -4.43 13.54
CA LEU A 108 -1.76 -4.60 14.88
C LEU A 108 -1.47 -6.02 15.39
N GLN A 109 -0.84 -6.12 16.55
CA GLN A 109 -0.54 -7.39 17.21
C GLN A 109 -1.78 -7.91 17.93
N THR A 110 -2.67 -8.54 17.18
CA THR A 110 -3.80 -9.31 17.72
C THR A 110 -3.38 -10.76 17.98
N SER A 111 -4.09 -11.45 18.89
CA SER A 111 -3.77 -12.85 19.20
C SER A 111 -4.03 -13.78 18.01
N THR A 112 -3.06 -14.67 17.76
CA THR A 112 -3.16 -15.76 16.78
C THR A 112 -3.58 -17.08 17.42
N ASP A 113 -3.71 -17.13 18.76
CA ASP A 113 -4.23 -18.30 19.47
C ASP A 113 -5.73 -18.41 19.19
N SER A 114 -6.18 -19.52 18.60
CA SER A 114 -7.59 -19.75 18.26
C SER A 114 -8.51 -19.78 19.47
N SER A 115 -7.97 -19.99 20.68
CA SER A 115 -8.74 -19.95 21.93
C SER A 115 -8.91 -18.55 22.51
N ASP A 116 -8.13 -17.56 22.09
CA ASP A 116 -8.28 -16.16 22.52
C ASP A 116 -9.23 -15.41 21.58
N LEU A 117 -10.51 -15.42 21.94
CA LEU A 117 -11.57 -14.70 21.23
C LEU A 117 -11.62 -13.20 21.57
N THR A 118 -10.82 -12.74 22.54
CA THR A 118 -10.91 -11.37 23.06
C THR A 118 -10.02 -10.39 22.32
N THR A 119 -8.82 -10.80 21.91
CA THR A 119 -7.82 -9.92 21.28
C THR A 119 -7.48 -10.28 19.84
N GLY A 120 -8.08 -11.33 19.26
CA GLY A 120 -7.87 -11.77 17.87
C GLY A 120 -8.96 -11.29 16.91
N LEU A 121 -8.67 -11.26 15.60
CA LEU A 121 -9.69 -11.27 14.55
C LEU A 121 -9.79 -12.71 14.04
N LYS A 122 -10.90 -13.38 14.33
CA LYS A 122 -11.08 -14.82 14.10
C LYS A 122 -12.04 -15.10 12.96
N SER A 123 -11.97 -16.32 12.45
CA SER A 123 -12.85 -16.82 11.39
C SER A 123 -14.33 -16.79 11.78
N ASP A 124 -14.65 -16.98 13.07
CA ASP A 124 -16.00 -16.97 13.63
C ASP A 124 -16.49 -15.57 14.07
N ASP A 125 -15.71 -14.53 13.81
CA ASP A 125 -16.08 -13.15 14.11
C ASP A 125 -16.74 -12.45 12.91
N THR A 126 -17.55 -11.43 13.17
CA THR A 126 -17.78 -10.33 12.23
C THR A 126 -16.90 -9.16 12.60
N PHE A 127 -16.38 -8.44 11.60
CA PHE A 127 -15.55 -7.26 11.86
C PHE A 127 -15.52 -6.29 10.69
N SER A 128 -15.17 -5.05 10.99
CA SER A 128 -14.84 -4.00 10.02
C SER A 128 -13.47 -3.41 10.40
N VAL A 129 -12.56 -3.33 9.44
CA VAL A 129 -11.27 -2.64 9.61
C VAL A 129 -11.31 -1.34 8.81
N GLY A 130 -11.09 -0.22 9.50
CA GLY A 130 -11.15 1.12 8.96
C GLY A 130 -9.82 1.87 9.06
N GLY A 131 -9.46 2.60 8.00
CA GLY A 131 -8.38 3.61 8.02
C GLY A 131 -8.88 4.94 7.46
N LEU A 132 -8.74 6.02 8.23
CA LEU A 132 -9.08 7.39 7.81
C LEU A 132 -7.82 8.15 7.43
N PHE A 133 -7.66 8.47 6.15
CA PHE A 133 -6.49 9.14 5.62
C PHE A 133 -6.84 10.51 5.07
N ASP A 134 -5.86 11.41 5.02
CA ASP A 134 -5.96 12.57 4.15
C ASP A 134 -6.03 12.12 2.67
N LEU A 135 -6.93 12.74 1.91
CA LEU A 135 -7.12 12.45 0.51
C LEU A 135 -6.01 13.14 -0.30
N THR A 136 -4.96 12.38 -0.59
CA THR A 136 -3.82 12.86 -1.40
C THR A 136 -3.63 11.94 -2.60
N PRO A 137 -3.64 12.45 -3.84
CA PRO A 137 -3.31 11.65 -5.01
C PRO A 137 -1.89 11.06 -4.86
N PRO A 138 -1.71 9.73 -4.96
CA PRO A 138 -0.39 9.14 -4.87
C PRO A 138 0.42 9.42 -6.14
N GLU A 139 1.74 9.30 -6.08
CA GLU A 139 2.58 9.24 -7.28
C GLU A 139 2.37 7.92 -8.04
N MET A 140 2.73 7.86 -9.33
CA MET A 140 2.40 6.70 -10.21
C MET A 140 2.94 5.35 -9.71
N SER A 141 3.98 5.38 -8.88
CA SER A 141 4.62 4.19 -8.29
C SER A 141 4.30 4.00 -6.80
N GLU A 142 3.39 4.79 -6.25
CA GLU A 142 3.07 4.83 -4.83
C GLU A 142 1.65 4.42 -4.54
N VAL A 143 1.46 3.88 -3.34
CA VAL A 143 0.18 3.41 -2.83
C VAL A 143 0.13 3.61 -1.32
N TYR A 144 -1.05 3.81 -0.77
CA TYR A 144 -1.30 3.74 0.68
C TYR A 144 -2.64 3.06 0.95
N GLY A 145 -2.82 2.51 2.15
CA GLY A 145 -4.11 1.95 2.56
C GLY A 145 -4.02 0.96 3.71
N ILE A 146 -4.99 0.05 3.73
CA ILE A 146 -5.18 -0.96 4.77
C ILE A 146 -5.24 -2.37 4.16
N ARG A 147 -4.94 -3.39 4.98
CA ARG A 147 -5.08 -4.79 4.59
C ARG A 147 -5.33 -5.72 5.77
N LEU A 148 -5.86 -6.88 5.43
CA LEU A 148 -5.94 -8.07 6.27
C LEU A 148 -4.86 -9.06 5.81
N THR A 149 -4.21 -9.74 6.74
CA THR A 149 -3.14 -10.70 6.44
C THR A 149 -2.93 -11.71 7.56
N ASP A 150 -2.70 -12.95 7.16
CA ASP A 150 -2.29 -14.12 7.96
C ASP A 150 -0.77 -14.23 8.17
N PHE A 151 0.02 -13.29 7.65
CA PHE A 151 1.49 -13.42 7.65
C PHE A 151 2.02 -13.60 9.07
N SER A 152 2.88 -14.61 9.25
CA SER A 152 3.58 -14.88 10.51
C SER A 152 5.05 -15.12 10.23
N SER A 153 5.87 -15.22 11.29
CA SER A 153 7.29 -15.57 11.14
C SER A 153 7.50 -16.99 10.62
N THR A 154 6.46 -17.83 10.60
CA THR A 154 6.51 -19.26 10.25
C THR A 154 5.67 -19.63 9.02
N SER A 155 4.85 -18.71 8.51
CA SER A 155 4.02 -18.93 7.31
C SER A 155 4.24 -17.81 6.30
N THR A 156 4.31 -18.19 5.03
CA THR A 156 4.18 -17.23 3.92
C THR A 156 2.77 -16.67 3.95
N ALA A 157 2.57 -15.37 3.74
CA ALA A 157 1.21 -14.83 3.63
C ALA A 157 0.55 -15.38 2.37
N ASN A 158 -0.36 -16.33 2.51
CA ASN A 158 -1.18 -16.79 1.38
C ASN A 158 -2.51 -16.03 1.30
N ASP A 159 -2.96 -15.44 2.41
CA ASP A 159 -4.27 -14.81 2.47
C ASP A 159 -4.15 -13.32 2.79
N VAL A 160 -4.07 -12.51 1.74
CA VAL A 160 -4.01 -11.05 1.86
C VAL A 160 -5.11 -10.39 1.07
N VAL A 161 -5.97 -9.66 1.78
CA VAL A 161 -6.99 -8.81 1.18
C VAL A 161 -6.66 -7.35 1.51
N GLN A 162 -6.55 -6.51 0.50
CA GLN A 162 -6.07 -5.13 0.66
C GLN A 162 -6.95 -4.12 -0.07
N LEU A 163 -7.13 -2.97 0.57
CA LEU A 163 -7.81 -1.80 0.02
C LEU A 163 -6.84 -0.63 0.03
N THR A 164 -6.55 -0.11 -1.17
CA THR A 164 -5.48 0.90 -1.34
C THR A 164 -5.92 2.04 -2.24
N VAL A 165 -5.39 3.24 -1.99
CA VAL A 165 -5.41 4.33 -2.96
C VAL A 165 -4.13 4.24 -3.81
N GLY A 166 -4.28 4.25 -5.13
CA GLY A 166 -3.14 4.09 -6.04
C GLY A 166 -3.54 4.06 -7.51
N TRP A 167 -2.54 3.96 -8.38
CA TRP A 167 -2.72 3.93 -9.83
C TRP A 167 -3.07 2.53 -10.35
N ASN A 168 -3.88 2.46 -11.40
CA ASN A 168 -4.16 1.25 -12.17
C ASN A 168 -3.24 1.16 -13.41
N GLY A 169 -3.34 0.05 -14.15
CA GLY A 169 -2.54 -0.17 -15.37
C GLY A 169 -2.88 0.77 -16.53
N SER A 170 -4.02 1.46 -16.46
CA SER A 170 -4.48 2.44 -17.46
C SER A 170 -3.97 3.85 -17.18
N GLY A 171 -3.26 4.07 -16.07
CA GLY A 171 -2.81 5.40 -15.67
C GLY A 171 -3.92 6.24 -15.05
N GLU A 172 -4.88 5.62 -14.38
CA GLU A 172 -5.90 6.29 -13.57
C GLU A 172 -5.64 5.96 -12.10
N TRP A 173 -5.87 6.91 -11.20
CA TRP A 173 -5.75 6.67 -9.77
C TRP A 173 -7.12 6.60 -9.10
N GLY A 174 -7.18 5.81 -8.03
CA GLY A 174 -8.41 5.58 -7.31
C GLY A 174 -8.25 4.52 -6.21
N VAL A 175 -9.37 4.05 -5.72
CA VAL A 175 -9.44 2.99 -4.69
C VAL A 175 -9.39 1.63 -5.37
N ARG A 176 -8.41 0.81 -5.02
CA ARG A 176 -8.18 -0.53 -5.58
C ARG A 176 -8.43 -1.57 -4.49
N PHE A 177 -9.35 -2.48 -4.76
CA PHE A 177 -9.58 -3.65 -3.93
C PHE A 177 -8.93 -4.88 -4.55
N ARG A 178 -8.08 -5.56 -3.79
CA ARG A 178 -7.24 -6.65 -4.30
C ARG A 178 -7.16 -7.81 -3.33
N GLU A 179 -6.99 -8.98 -3.90
CA GLU A 179 -6.56 -10.20 -3.23
C GLU A 179 -5.13 -10.54 -3.67
N ALA A 180 -4.34 -11.06 -2.76
CA ALA A 180 -2.95 -11.40 -3.00
C ALA A 180 -2.56 -12.69 -2.27
N ASP A 181 -2.02 -13.63 -3.04
CA ASP A 181 -1.32 -14.82 -2.54
C ASP A 181 0.17 -14.63 -2.84
N PHE A 182 0.95 -14.30 -1.81
CA PHE A 182 2.38 -14.09 -1.96
C PHE A 182 3.15 -15.40 -2.17
N GLY A 183 2.58 -16.55 -1.78
CA GLY A 183 3.15 -17.88 -1.98
C GLY A 183 3.03 -18.34 -3.44
N ALA A 184 1.87 -18.09 -4.06
CA ALA A 184 1.63 -18.39 -5.48
C ALA A 184 2.05 -17.25 -6.43
N GLY A 185 2.31 -16.05 -5.91
CA GLY A 185 2.61 -14.86 -6.72
C GLY A 185 1.39 -14.31 -7.47
N ILE A 186 0.20 -14.54 -6.94
CA ILE A 186 -1.08 -14.13 -7.54
C ILE A 186 -1.52 -12.81 -6.90
N PHE A 187 -1.94 -11.85 -7.73
CA PHE A 187 -2.37 -10.51 -7.31
C PHE A 187 -3.54 -10.08 -8.17
N ASP A 188 -4.74 -10.33 -7.69
CA ASP A 188 -5.96 -10.10 -8.44
C ASP A 188 -6.58 -8.75 -8.05
N LEU A 189 -6.90 -7.94 -9.06
CA LEU A 189 -7.71 -6.74 -8.88
C LEU A 189 -9.17 -7.16 -8.91
N LEU A 190 -9.82 -7.07 -7.75
CA LEU A 190 -11.21 -7.46 -7.57
C LEU A 190 -12.14 -6.35 -8.03
N ASP A 191 -11.81 -5.10 -7.70
CA ASP A 191 -12.57 -3.93 -8.14
C ASP A 191 -11.74 -2.63 -8.07
N PHE A 192 -12.23 -1.58 -8.73
CA PHE A 192 -11.61 -0.27 -8.81
C PHE A 192 -12.63 0.89 -8.80
N GLY A 193 -12.57 1.72 -7.76
CA GLY A 193 -13.26 3.00 -7.70
C GLY A 193 -12.40 4.11 -8.29
N ASN A 194 -12.73 4.60 -9.49
CA ASN A 194 -11.96 5.66 -10.16
C ASN A 194 -12.19 7.03 -9.51
N LEU A 195 -11.12 7.63 -8.97
CA LEU A 195 -11.16 8.98 -8.39
C LEU A 195 -10.68 10.04 -9.39
N SER A 196 -9.74 9.70 -10.27
CA SER A 196 -9.15 10.64 -11.23
C SER A 196 -10.13 11.32 -12.19
N GLN A 197 -11.30 10.74 -12.42
CA GLN A 197 -12.33 11.30 -13.32
C GLN A 197 -13.43 12.09 -12.59
N ARG A 198 -13.35 12.19 -11.26
CA ARG A 198 -14.38 12.86 -10.45
C ARG A 198 -14.17 14.37 -10.43
N ALA A 199 -15.17 15.11 -10.89
CA ALA A 199 -15.12 16.57 -10.93
C ALA A 199 -15.29 17.22 -9.54
N ASP A 200 -15.94 16.51 -8.60
CA ASP A 200 -16.23 16.94 -7.23
C ASP A 200 -15.13 16.55 -6.24
N LEU A 201 -14.03 15.93 -6.69
CA LEU A 201 -13.01 15.40 -5.78
C LEU A 201 -12.32 16.47 -4.94
N GLY A 202 -12.31 17.73 -5.41
CA GLY A 202 -11.76 18.86 -4.69
C GLY A 202 -12.60 19.33 -3.50
N ASP A 203 -13.81 18.80 -3.33
CA ASP A 203 -14.71 19.10 -2.20
C ASP A 203 -14.47 18.15 -1.01
N PHE A 204 -13.47 17.26 -1.07
CA PHE A 204 -13.19 16.27 -0.03
C PHE A 204 -11.74 16.36 0.45
N GLU A 205 -11.54 16.39 1.76
CA GLU A 205 -10.22 16.45 2.39
C GLU A 205 -9.72 15.07 2.83
N GLN A 206 -10.63 14.13 3.10
CA GLN A 206 -10.25 12.81 3.63
C GLN A 206 -10.92 11.65 2.90
N ILE A 207 -10.32 10.48 3.05
CA ILE A 207 -10.83 9.21 2.57
C ILE A 207 -10.79 8.17 3.69
N ALA A 208 -11.94 7.57 3.96
CA ALA A 208 -12.04 6.41 4.85
C ALA A 208 -12.10 5.14 4.01
N LEU A 209 -11.24 4.16 4.33
CA LEU A 209 -11.17 2.86 3.67
C LEU A 209 -11.71 1.79 4.63
N PHE A 210 -12.56 0.88 4.14
CA PHE A 210 -13.15 -0.18 4.96
C PHE A 210 -13.00 -1.56 4.32
N LEU A 211 -12.62 -2.54 5.14
CA LEU A 211 -12.64 -3.97 4.82
C LEU A 211 -13.58 -4.67 5.81
N ASP A 212 -14.64 -5.31 5.30
CA ASP A 212 -15.74 -5.83 6.09
C ASP A 212 -15.91 -7.34 5.94
N LYS A 213 -16.00 -8.04 7.07
CA LYS A 213 -16.49 -9.42 7.18
C LYS A 213 -17.86 -9.39 7.85
N ALA A 214 -18.91 -9.36 7.04
CA ALA A 214 -20.28 -9.19 7.52
C ALA A 214 -20.91 -10.47 8.11
N ASP A 215 -20.39 -11.65 7.76
CA ASP A 215 -20.91 -12.95 8.18
C ASP A 215 -19.83 -13.77 8.91
N ALA A 216 -20.11 -14.13 10.17
CA ALA A 216 -19.27 -14.99 10.99
C ALA A 216 -19.03 -16.36 10.36
N GLY A 217 -19.97 -16.87 9.55
CA GLY A 217 -19.85 -18.16 8.86
C GLY A 217 -19.12 -18.12 7.51
N SER A 218 -18.64 -16.95 7.08
CA SER A 218 -18.01 -16.76 5.77
C SER A 218 -16.59 -16.23 5.88
N SER A 219 -15.70 -16.68 4.99
CA SER A 219 -14.37 -16.09 4.75
C SER A 219 -14.39 -14.82 3.90
N THR A 220 -15.56 -14.41 3.42
CA THR A 220 -15.69 -13.33 2.43
C THR A 220 -15.44 -11.97 3.05
N ILE A 221 -14.60 -11.18 2.39
CA ILE A 221 -14.35 -9.77 2.68
C ILE A 221 -14.91 -8.90 1.55
N THR A 222 -15.69 -7.89 1.92
CA THR A 222 -16.11 -6.82 1.02
C THR A 222 -15.33 -5.54 1.30
N ALA A 223 -15.33 -4.62 0.35
CA ALA A 223 -14.64 -3.34 0.48
C ALA A 223 -15.58 -2.18 0.17
N SER A 224 -15.42 -1.11 0.94
CA SER A 224 -16.09 0.16 0.70
C SER A 224 -15.16 1.31 1.06
N TYR A 225 -15.50 2.51 0.62
CA TYR A 225 -14.79 3.72 1.02
C TYR A 225 -15.75 4.90 1.14
N ALA A 226 -15.34 5.89 1.93
CA ALA A 226 -16.05 7.16 2.03
C ALA A 226 -15.13 8.32 1.68
N LEU A 227 -15.64 9.28 0.91
CA LEU A 227 -15.02 10.59 0.75
C LEU A 227 -15.65 11.53 1.77
N ILE A 228 -14.81 12.22 2.53
CA ILE A 228 -15.23 13.04 3.68
C ILE A 228 -14.93 14.50 3.38
N ASP A 229 -15.97 15.31 3.45
CA ASP A 229 -15.96 16.77 3.37
C ASP A 229 -15.97 17.28 4.82
N LEU A 230 -14.86 17.89 5.24
CA LEU A 230 -14.68 18.42 6.59
C LEU A 230 -15.40 19.75 6.80
N ASP A 231 -15.74 20.45 5.72
CA ASP A 231 -16.45 21.73 5.74
C ASP A 231 -17.98 21.53 5.73
N ASP A 232 -18.47 20.46 5.10
CA ASP A 232 -19.87 20.05 5.08
C ASP A 232 -20.05 18.52 5.21
N SER A 233 -20.22 18.05 6.45
CA SER A 233 -20.49 16.62 6.72
C SER A 233 -21.71 16.03 5.98
N GLY A 234 -22.64 16.87 5.49
CA GLY A 234 -23.78 16.43 4.69
C GLY A 234 -23.42 16.02 3.26
N ASN A 235 -22.22 16.38 2.80
CA ASN A 235 -21.68 16.06 1.48
C ASN A 235 -20.86 14.76 1.47
N ASN A 236 -20.61 14.14 2.63
CA ASN A 236 -19.89 12.86 2.71
C ASN A 236 -20.51 11.81 1.79
N GLN A 237 -19.67 11.14 1.00
CA GLN A 237 -20.13 10.14 0.05
C GLN A 237 -19.60 8.76 0.42
N PHE A 238 -20.50 7.78 0.51
CA PHE A 238 -20.17 6.38 0.77
C PHE A 238 -20.32 5.56 -0.51
N LEU A 239 -19.29 4.79 -0.86
CA LEU A 239 -19.25 4.01 -2.09
C LEU A 239 -18.81 2.58 -1.79
N ASP A 240 -19.63 1.63 -2.24
CA ASP A 240 -19.32 0.20 -2.20
C ASP A 240 -18.53 -0.22 -3.44
N LEU A 241 -17.62 -1.18 -3.25
CA LEU A 241 -16.99 -1.91 -4.33
C LEU A 241 -17.71 -3.26 -4.52
N ALA A 242 -17.95 -3.65 -5.77
CA ALA A 242 -18.70 -4.84 -6.14
C ALA A 242 -17.89 -6.14 -5.99
N GLY A 243 -16.55 -6.05 -5.96
CA GLY A 243 -15.68 -7.20 -5.76
C GLY A 243 -15.73 -7.77 -4.33
N SER A 244 -15.30 -9.02 -4.16
CA SER A 244 -15.13 -9.67 -2.86
C SER A 244 -13.83 -10.48 -2.85
N GLY A 245 -13.10 -10.48 -1.72
CA GLY A 245 -11.92 -11.32 -1.50
C GLY A 245 -12.16 -12.36 -0.40
N THR A 246 -11.21 -13.25 -0.16
CA THR A 246 -11.30 -14.28 0.87
C THR A 246 -10.10 -14.27 1.82
N ILE A 247 -10.33 -14.69 3.06
CA ILE A 247 -9.31 -14.90 4.10
C ILE A 247 -9.62 -16.19 4.88
N PHE A 248 -8.71 -16.69 5.72
CA PHE A 248 -8.89 -17.92 6.52
C PHE A 248 -8.83 -19.22 5.68
N ASP A 249 -7.95 -19.31 4.69
CA ASP A 249 -7.62 -20.53 3.94
C ASP A 249 -6.45 -21.28 4.60
N GLY A 250 -6.77 -21.92 5.73
CA GLY A 250 -5.83 -22.78 6.47
C GLY A 250 -5.57 -22.34 7.90
N GLU A 251 -5.94 -21.12 8.26
CA GLU A 251 -5.89 -20.58 9.61
C GLU A 251 -7.22 -19.94 10.06
N GLU A 252 -7.39 -19.81 11.37
CA GLU A 252 -8.61 -19.26 11.97
C GLU A 252 -8.41 -17.82 12.49
N TRP A 253 -7.41 -17.10 11.98
CA TRP A 253 -7.07 -15.76 12.44
C TRP A 253 -6.51 -14.88 11.32
N THR A 254 -6.73 -13.57 11.43
CA THR A 254 -6.12 -12.57 10.55
C THR A 254 -5.65 -11.37 11.37
N ARG A 255 -4.78 -10.54 10.77
CA ARG A 255 -4.29 -9.30 11.36
C ARG A 255 -4.53 -8.14 10.43
N ALA A 256 -4.97 -7.03 11.03
CA ALA A 256 -5.14 -5.76 10.34
C ALA A 256 -3.82 -4.98 10.28
N GLU A 257 -3.58 -4.32 9.16
CA GLU A 257 -2.37 -3.55 8.90
C GLU A 257 -2.70 -2.29 8.09
N PHE A 258 -1.98 -1.21 8.34
CA PHE A 258 -1.91 -0.06 7.44
C PHE A 258 -0.51 0.09 6.89
N PHE A 259 -0.39 0.63 5.67
CA PHE A 259 0.87 0.65 4.96
C PHE A 259 0.94 1.67 3.83
N THR A 260 2.16 1.94 3.38
CA THR A 260 2.47 2.57 2.10
C THR A 260 3.57 1.78 1.38
N VAL A 261 3.51 1.73 0.05
CA VAL A 261 4.54 1.12 -0.79
C VAL A 261 4.91 2.07 -1.92
N ARG A 262 6.20 2.10 -2.25
CA ARG A 262 6.73 2.74 -3.45
C ARG A 262 7.54 1.76 -4.28
N ALA A 263 7.22 1.60 -5.56
CA ALA A 263 8.11 0.89 -6.48
C ALA A 263 9.37 1.72 -6.73
N VAL A 264 10.54 1.08 -6.64
CA VAL A 264 11.82 1.74 -6.95
C VAL A 264 11.99 1.73 -8.47
N PRO A 265 12.10 2.91 -9.13
CA PRO A 265 12.34 2.95 -10.56
C PRO A 265 13.61 2.19 -10.93
N VAL A 266 13.52 1.30 -11.91
CA VAL A 266 14.71 0.63 -12.46
C VAL A 266 15.62 1.72 -13.01
N PRO A 267 16.91 1.79 -12.61
CA PRO A 267 17.80 2.83 -13.08
C PRO A 267 17.81 2.89 -14.61
N ALA A 268 17.57 4.07 -15.17
CA ALA A 268 17.65 4.32 -16.62
C ALA A 268 19.03 3.95 -17.23
N ALA A 269 20.03 3.68 -16.37
CA ALA A 269 21.32 3.13 -16.76
C ALA A 269 21.20 1.81 -17.54
N LEU A 270 20.27 0.90 -17.21
CA LEU A 270 20.15 -0.38 -17.93
C LEU A 270 19.78 -0.22 -19.42
N PRO A 271 18.71 0.52 -19.79
CA PRO A 271 18.43 0.81 -21.20
C PRO A 271 19.52 1.67 -21.86
N LEU A 272 20.20 2.55 -21.11
CA LEU A 272 21.36 3.29 -21.61
C LEU A 272 22.56 2.38 -21.92
N PHE A 273 22.83 1.39 -21.08
CA PHE A 273 23.87 0.38 -21.33
C PHE A 273 23.50 -0.51 -22.53
N ALA A 274 22.24 -0.96 -22.62
CA ALA A 274 21.77 -1.76 -23.74
C ALA A 274 21.85 -0.98 -25.07
N SER A 275 21.45 0.28 -25.08
CA SER A 275 21.55 1.14 -26.26
C SER A 275 23.00 1.46 -26.62
N ALA A 276 23.88 1.71 -25.64
CA ALA A 276 25.31 1.89 -25.87
C ALA A 276 25.96 0.64 -26.49
N LEU A 277 25.64 -0.56 -25.99
CA LEU A 277 26.11 -1.82 -26.55
C LEU A 277 25.56 -2.07 -27.97
N GLY A 278 24.30 -1.74 -28.22
CA GLY A 278 23.70 -1.80 -29.55
C GLY A 278 24.42 -0.92 -30.57
N LEU A 279 24.75 0.32 -30.19
CA LEU A 279 25.52 1.23 -31.03
C LEU A 279 26.94 0.69 -31.29
N LEU A 280 27.64 0.17 -30.27
CA LEU A 280 28.95 -0.46 -30.41
C LEU A 280 28.94 -1.65 -31.38
N ALA A 281 27.90 -2.48 -31.37
CA ALA A 281 27.77 -3.60 -32.31
C ALA A 281 27.58 -3.14 -33.76
N VAL A 282 26.76 -2.09 -33.98
CA VAL A 282 26.55 -1.49 -35.31
C VAL A 282 27.85 -0.89 -35.87
N PHE A 283 28.58 -0.12 -35.05
CA PHE A 283 29.86 0.48 -35.46
C PHE A 283 31.01 -0.52 -35.53
N GLY A 284 30.97 -1.62 -34.78
CA GLY A 284 31.96 -2.69 -34.85
C GLY A 284 31.86 -3.52 -36.13
N ARG A 285 30.64 -3.72 -36.66
CA ARG A 285 30.40 -4.53 -37.86
C ARG A 285 30.81 -3.84 -39.16
N SER A 286 30.78 -2.50 -39.21
CA SER A 286 31.15 -1.72 -40.40
C SER A 286 32.66 -1.70 -40.70
N ARG A 287 33.52 -2.21 -39.80
CA ARG A 287 34.98 -2.29 -40.00
C ARG A 287 35.51 -3.60 -40.59
N ARG A 288 34.65 -4.58 -40.87
CA ARG A 288 35.08 -5.91 -41.38
C ARG A 288 34.87 -6.13 -42.89
N THR A 289 34.44 -5.13 -43.65
CA THR A 289 34.14 -5.27 -45.10
C THR A 289 35.11 -4.53 -46.02
N THR A 290 36.39 -4.43 -45.64
CA THR A 290 37.47 -3.96 -46.52
C THR A 290 38.63 -4.93 -46.50
#